data_AF-A0A1C3US58-F1
#
_entry.id   AF-A0A1C3US58-F1
#
_cell.length_a   1.000
_cell.length_b   1.000
_cell.length_c   1.000
_cell.angle_alpha   90.00
_cell.angle_beta   90.00
_cell.angle_gamma   90.00
#
_symmetry.space_group_name_H-M   'P 1'
#
loop_
_entity.id
_entity.type
_entity.pdbx_description
1 polymer ?
#
loop_
_entity_poly.entity_id
_entity_poly.type
_entity_poly.pdbx_seq_one_letter_code
_entity_poly.pdbx_strand_id
1 'polypeptide(L)'
;MSSTIAAIHVGFRRLGISDDADRRALYERVTGKARLTLMEPDEKEAVVTELRRLGFQTAARRQDGRLKLTGKYAKKLQALWIAAWNLGVARERDDKAMLAFVKRQTGIHHTRFLVYPDDAAKAIEGLKAWLAREAGVGFGNLNGYDWLASDGAKIAWAQWKILHPGASLIARKGFDEEAARLASVSLVWLPDLKPSHWQMVMNGLGERVRAIKAGE
;
A
#
# COMPACT_ATOMS: atom_id res chain seq x y z
N MET A 1 2.22 -28.10 6.08
CA MET A 1 3.52 -28.76 5.83
C MET A 1 4.25 -28.29 4.55
N SER A 2 3.58 -27.99 3.42
CA SER A 2 4.23 -27.49 2.18
C SER A 2 4.97 -26.13 2.33
N SER A 3 4.51 -25.27 3.25
CA SER A 3 5.06 -23.92 3.47
C SER A 3 6.53 -23.89 3.91
N THR A 4 6.96 -24.79 4.80
CA THR A 4 8.29 -24.73 5.43
C THR A 4 9.40 -25.17 4.48
N ILE A 5 9.19 -26.26 3.73
CA ILE A 5 10.15 -26.73 2.72
C ILE A 5 10.34 -25.68 1.62
N ALA A 6 9.25 -25.05 1.17
CA ALA A 6 9.33 -23.95 0.21
C ALA A 6 10.13 -22.76 0.77
N ALA A 7 9.95 -22.42 2.05
CA ALA A 7 10.72 -21.37 2.71
C ALA A 7 12.21 -21.70 2.79
N ILE A 8 12.57 -22.96 3.08
CA ILE A 8 13.97 -23.43 3.11
C ILE A 8 14.62 -23.26 1.73
N HIS A 9 13.98 -23.76 0.67
CA HIS A 9 14.50 -23.62 -0.70
C HIS A 9 14.63 -22.15 -1.14
N VAL A 10 13.67 -21.30 -0.75
CA VAL A 10 13.76 -19.85 -1.00
C VAL A 10 14.90 -19.22 -0.18
N GLY A 11 15.09 -19.65 1.07
CA GLY A 11 16.14 -19.17 1.95
C GLY A 11 17.52 -19.41 1.38
N PHE A 12 17.83 -20.65 1.00
CA PHE A 12 19.11 -20.97 0.36
C PHE A 12 19.35 -20.15 -0.92
N ARG A 13 18.34 -20.02 -1.78
CA ARG A 13 18.47 -19.18 -3.00
C ARG A 13 18.76 -17.72 -2.67
N ARG A 14 18.13 -17.15 -1.65
CA ARG A 14 18.35 -15.75 -1.25
C ARG A 14 19.70 -15.51 -0.58
N LEU A 15 20.23 -16.52 0.10
CA LEU A 15 21.55 -16.48 0.73
C LEU A 15 22.67 -16.85 -0.25
N GLY A 16 22.36 -17.18 -1.51
CA GLY A 16 23.36 -17.58 -2.50
C GLY A 16 23.96 -18.96 -2.25
N ILE A 17 23.37 -19.77 -1.38
CA ILE A 17 23.83 -21.13 -1.08
C ILE A 17 23.23 -22.07 -2.13
N SER A 18 23.96 -22.20 -3.25
CA SER A 18 23.57 -23.03 -4.39
C SER A 18 24.10 -24.45 -4.30
N ASP A 19 25.26 -24.64 -3.68
CA ASP A 19 25.95 -25.92 -3.61
C ASP A 19 25.22 -26.93 -2.69
N ASP A 20 25.18 -28.19 -3.11
CA ASP A 20 24.45 -29.24 -2.37
C ASP A 20 25.21 -29.69 -1.12
N ALA A 21 26.54 -29.65 -1.14
CA ALA A 21 27.36 -29.97 0.03
C ALA A 21 27.20 -28.89 1.11
N ASP A 22 27.18 -27.61 0.74
CA ASP A 22 26.93 -26.51 1.68
C ASP A 22 25.54 -26.61 2.34
N ARG A 23 24.51 -26.95 1.56
CA ARG A 23 23.15 -27.17 2.08
C ARG A 23 23.11 -28.34 3.04
N ARG A 24 23.76 -29.45 2.67
CA ARG A 24 23.84 -30.66 3.49
C ARG A 24 24.60 -30.42 4.78
N ALA A 25 25.71 -29.69 4.74
CA ALA A 25 26.46 -29.29 5.92
C ALA A 25 25.59 -28.44 6.87
N LEU A 26 24.77 -27.53 6.34
CA LEU A 26 23.82 -26.77 7.16
C LEU A 26 22.75 -27.69 7.78
N TYR A 27 22.19 -28.61 7.02
CA TYR A 27 21.21 -29.57 7.51
C TYR A 27 21.77 -30.46 8.64
N GLU A 28 22.95 -31.04 8.42
CA GLU A 28 23.62 -31.91 9.39
C GLU A 28 23.99 -31.13 10.66
N ARG A 29 24.47 -29.89 10.53
CA ARG A 29 24.78 -29.05 11.70
C ARG A 29 23.55 -28.67 12.52
N VAL A 30 22.41 -28.40 11.88
CA VAL A 30 21.20 -27.92 12.57
C VAL A 30 20.35 -29.06 13.11
N THR A 31 20.33 -30.21 12.42
CA THR A 31 19.37 -31.30 12.69
C THR A 31 20.01 -32.67 12.84
N GLY A 32 21.30 -32.82 12.55
CA GLY A 32 21.99 -34.12 12.47
C GLY A 32 21.62 -34.94 11.22
N LYS A 33 20.74 -34.43 10.34
CA LYS A 33 20.24 -35.16 9.17
C LYS A 33 20.71 -34.53 7.87
N ALA A 34 21.10 -35.38 6.93
CA ALA A 34 21.61 -34.99 5.63
C ALA A 34 20.56 -34.44 4.65
N ARG A 35 19.28 -34.73 4.87
CA ARG A 35 18.22 -34.51 3.87
C ARG A 35 16.91 -34.06 4.51
N LEU A 36 16.24 -33.11 3.86
CA LEU A 36 14.91 -32.60 4.28
C LEU A 36 13.83 -33.68 4.39
N THR A 37 13.92 -34.74 3.59
CA THR A 37 12.95 -35.86 3.61
C THR A 37 13.04 -36.69 4.88
N LEU A 38 14.17 -36.64 5.60
CA LEU A 38 14.39 -37.35 6.86
C LEU A 38 13.95 -36.52 8.07
N MET A 39 13.62 -35.25 7.87
CA MET A 39 13.37 -34.30 8.96
C MET A 39 11.90 -34.26 9.35
N GLU A 40 11.66 -34.16 10.65
CA GLU A 40 10.37 -33.85 11.27
C GLU A 40 10.01 -32.37 11.08
N PRO A 41 8.74 -31.97 11.29
CA PRO A 41 8.30 -30.59 11.15
C PRO A 41 9.12 -29.58 11.97
N ASP A 42 9.46 -29.91 13.22
CA ASP A 42 10.20 -29.01 14.11
C ASP A 42 11.67 -28.84 13.66
N GLU A 43 12.29 -29.90 13.15
CA GLU A 43 13.63 -29.85 12.57
C GLU A 43 13.66 -28.97 11.31
N LYS A 44 12.61 -29.03 10.48
CA LYS A 44 12.46 -28.13 9.31
C LYS A 44 12.33 -26.67 9.74
N GLU A 45 11.63 -26.39 10.83
CA GLU A 45 11.51 -25.02 11.36
C GLU A 45 12.83 -24.53 11.98
N ALA A 46 13.60 -25.43 12.61
CA ALA A 46 14.96 -25.13 13.07
C ALA A 46 15.88 -24.72 11.91
N VAL A 47 15.80 -25.41 10.76
CA VAL A 47 16.52 -25.01 9.54
C VAL A 47 16.07 -23.63 9.04
N VAL A 48 14.78 -23.33 9.02
CA VAL A 48 14.29 -21.99 8.66
C VAL A 48 14.83 -20.92 9.62
N THR A 49 14.88 -21.22 10.91
CA THR A 49 15.42 -20.32 11.95
C THR A 49 16.91 -20.08 11.74
N GLU A 50 17.69 -21.10 11.41
CA GLU A 50 19.11 -20.93 11.10
C GLU A 50 19.32 -20.11 9.82
N LEU A 51 18.53 -20.37 8.77
CA LEU A 51 18.58 -19.53 7.57
C LEU A 51 18.27 -18.07 7.91
N ARG A 52 17.28 -17.80 8.79
CA ARG A 52 16.98 -16.44 9.26
C ARG A 52 18.17 -15.81 9.99
N ARG A 53 18.85 -16.57 10.85
CA ARG A 53 20.08 -16.14 11.53
C ARG A 53 21.19 -15.77 10.55
N LEU A 54 21.29 -16.51 9.44
CA LEU A 54 22.23 -16.24 8.34
C LEU A 54 21.78 -15.09 7.41
N GLY A 55 20.65 -14.44 7.68
CA GLY A 55 20.17 -13.28 6.92
C GLY A 55 18.97 -13.55 6.00
N PHE A 56 18.39 -14.75 6.00
CA PHE A 56 17.17 -15.03 5.25
C PHE A 56 15.98 -14.31 5.90
N GLN A 57 15.58 -13.18 5.31
CA GLN A 57 14.35 -12.52 5.71
C GLN A 57 13.17 -13.04 4.88
N THR A 58 12.13 -13.52 5.55
CA THR A 58 10.85 -13.80 4.91
C THR A 58 10.25 -12.51 4.36
N ALA A 59 9.53 -12.58 3.24
CA ALA A 59 8.88 -11.40 2.68
C ALA A 59 8.02 -10.70 3.75
N ALA A 60 8.29 -9.43 3.98
CA ALA A 60 7.62 -8.67 5.03
C ALA A 60 6.10 -8.69 4.81
N ARG A 61 5.36 -9.06 5.85
CA ARG A 61 3.89 -9.03 5.87
C ARG A 61 3.40 -7.78 6.58
N ARG A 62 2.22 -7.31 6.20
CA ARG A 62 1.45 -6.30 6.93
C ARG A 62 0.82 -6.96 8.17
N GLN A 63 0.31 -6.12 9.08
CA GLN A 63 -0.43 -6.59 10.27
C GLN A 63 -1.65 -7.44 9.90
N ASP A 64 -2.26 -7.18 8.74
CA ASP A 64 -3.38 -7.96 8.18
C ASP A 64 -2.94 -9.27 7.50
N GLY A 65 -1.68 -9.67 7.63
CA GLY A 65 -1.13 -10.90 7.06
C GLY A 65 -0.80 -10.84 5.56
N ARG A 66 -1.20 -9.79 4.84
CA ARG A 66 -0.92 -9.65 3.40
C ARG A 66 0.55 -9.33 3.16
N LEU A 67 1.12 -9.83 2.06
CA LEU A 67 2.47 -9.46 1.66
C LEU A 67 2.54 -7.93 1.44
N LYS A 68 3.64 -7.31 1.89
CA LYS A 68 3.94 -5.92 1.56
C LYS A 68 4.32 -5.84 0.09
N LEU A 69 3.74 -4.87 -0.63
CA LEU A 69 4.20 -4.53 -1.96
C LEU A 69 5.66 -4.05 -1.91
N THR A 70 6.44 -4.47 -2.88
CA THR A 70 7.85 -4.10 -3.05
C THR A 70 8.04 -3.37 -4.37
N GLY A 71 9.15 -2.64 -4.49
CA GLY A 71 9.51 -1.86 -5.68
C GLY A 71 9.50 -0.35 -5.46
N LYS A 72 10.27 0.35 -6.28
CA LYS A 72 10.56 1.79 -6.15
C LYS A 72 9.31 2.66 -6.08
N TYR A 73 8.29 2.33 -6.88
CA TYR A 73 7.05 3.11 -6.99
C TYR A 73 5.86 2.53 -6.22
N ALA A 74 6.05 1.41 -5.50
CA ALA A 74 4.97 0.66 -4.87
C ALA A 74 4.18 1.48 -3.85
N LYS A 75 4.86 2.22 -2.97
CA LYS A 75 4.20 3.06 -1.95
C LYS A 75 3.33 4.15 -2.57
N LYS A 76 3.81 4.79 -3.64
CA LYS A 76 3.08 5.87 -4.33
C LYS A 76 1.82 5.35 -5.02
N LEU A 77 1.94 4.22 -5.74
CA LEU A 77 0.79 3.56 -6.36
C LEU A 77 -0.23 3.10 -5.32
N GLN A 78 0.23 2.53 -4.20
CA GLN A 78 -0.64 2.11 -3.11
C GLN A 78 -1.37 3.30 -2.47
N ALA A 79 -0.69 4.43 -2.25
CA ALA A 79 -1.33 5.63 -1.73
C ALA A 79 -2.44 6.15 -2.65
N LEU A 80 -2.18 6.22 -3.96
CA LEU A 80 -3.18 6.62 -4.96
C LEU A 80 -4.34 5.62 -5.06
N TRP A 81 -4.08 4.32 -4.92
CA TRP A 81 -5.14 3.31 -4.89
C TRP A 81 -6.03 3.41 -3.66
N ILE A 82 -5.43 3.65 -2.49
CA ILE A 82 -6.18 3.91 -1.26
C ILE A 82 -7.02 5.18 -1.40
N ALA A 83 -6.48 6.22 -2.05
CA ALA A 83 -7.24 7.42 -2.39
C ALA A 83 -8.45 7.10 -3.30
N ALA A 84 -8.25 6.28 -4.34
CA ALA A 84 -9.34 5.83 -5.22
C ALA A 84 -10.45 5.11 -4.46
N TRP A 85 -10.08 4.24 -3.53
CA TRP A 85 -11.02 3.57 -2.63
C TRP A 85 -11.74 4.55 -1.70
N ASN A 86 -11.01 5.51 -1.11
CA ASN A 86 -11.58 6.52 -0.23
C ASN A 86 -12.51 7.51 -0.94
N LEU A 87 -12.35 7.70 -2.26
CA LEU A 87 -13.25 8.48 -3.09
C LEU A 87 -14.43 7.66 -3.65
N GLY A 88 -14.50 6.35 -3.33
CA GLY A 88 -15.48 5.43 -3.89
C GLY A 88 -15.38 5.28 -5.41
N VAL A 89 -14.19 5.51 -5.98
CA VAL A 89 -13.89 5.36 -7.42
C VAL A 89 -13.43 3.92 -7.70
N ALA A 90 -12.56 3.37 -6.86
CA ALA A 90 -12.23 1.95 -6.88
C ALA A 90 -13.24 1.16 -6.04
N ARG A 91 -13.71 0.03 -6.56
CA ARG A 91 -14.64 -0.89 -5.86
C ARG A 91 -13.94 -1.85 -4.89
N GLU A 92 -12.66 -2.12 -5.11
CA GLU A 92 -11.88 -3.01 -4.28
C GLU A 92 -10.65 -2.27 -3.75
N ARG A 93 -10.49 -2.26 -2.43
CA ARG A 93 -9.34 -1.63 -1.78
C ARG A 93 -8.02 -2.39 -2.04
N ASP A 94 -8.11 -3.62 -2.52
CA ASP A 94 -7.00 -4.54 -2.42
C ASP A 94 -5.86 -4.30 -3.42
N ASP A 95 -4.67 -4.75 -3.05
CA ASP A 95 -3.48 -4.59 -3.90
C ASP A 95 -3.60 -5.42 -5.19
N LYS A 96 -4.44 -6.45 -5.24
CA LYS A 96 -4.63 -7.28 -6.45
C LYS A 96 -5.32 -6.47 -7.54
N ALA A 97 -6.39 -5.76 -7.19
CA ALA A 97 -7.10 -4.84 -8.06
C ALA A 97 -6.20 -3.68 -8.50
N MET A 98 -5.37 -3.16 -7.58
CA MET A 98 -4.35 -2.17 -7.92
C MET A 98 -3.35 -2.72 -8.95
N LEU A 99 -2.83 -3.94 -8.75
CA LEU A 99 -1.88 -4.55 -9.68
C LEU A 99 -2.52 -4.85 -11.04
N ALA A 100 -3.80 -5.22 -11.08
CA ALA A 100 -4.55 -5.34 -12.33
C ALA A 100 -4.65 -3.99 -13.06
N PHE A 101 -4.86 -2.88 -12.33
CA PHE A 101 -4.81 -1.54 -12.92
C PHE A 101 -3.42 -1.24 -13.48
N VAL A 102 -2.36 -1.44 -12.71
CA VAL A 102 -0.97 -1.22 -13.15
C VAL A 102 -0.68 -2.02 -14.41
N LYS A 103 -1.03 -3.31 -14.46
CA LYS A 103 -0.85 -4.17 -15.63
C LYS A 103 -1.57 -3.62 -16.86
N ARG A 104 -2.79 -3.09 -16.72
CA ARG A 104 -3.51 -2.48 -17.86
C ARG A 104 -2.80 -1.23 -18.40
N GLN A 105 -2.18 -0.44 -17.54
CA GLN A 105 -1.48 0.79 -17.95
C GLN A 105 -0.09 0.53 -18.54
N THR A 106 0.60 -0.54 -18.11
CA THR A 106 2.04 -0.71 -18.38
C THR A 106 2.40 -2.07 -18.99
N GLY A 107 1.50 -3.05 -18.96
CA GLY A 107 1.82 -4.46 -19.24
C GLY A 107 2.54 -5.19 -18.10
N ILE A 108 2.95 -4.50 -17.04
CA ILE A 108 3.79 -5.06 -15.97
C ILE A 108 2.92 -5.64 -14.84
N HIS A 109 3.17 -6.91 -14.51
CA HIS A 109 2.32 -7.68 -13.59
C HIS A 109 2.50 -7.35 -12.10
N HIS A 110 3.64 -6.76 -11.70
CA HIS A 110 3.90 -6.44 -10.30
C HIS A 110 4.80 -5.23 -10.17
N THR A 111 4.51 -4.39 -9.16
CA THR A 111 5.29 -3.20 -8.78
C THR A 111 6.79 -3.44 -8.57
N ARG A 112 7.24 -4.67 -8.24
CA ARG A 112 8.67 -4.99 -8.07
C ARG A 112 9.45 -4.91 -9.38
N PHE A 113 8.75 -5.11 -10.50
CA PHE A 113 9.30 -5.05 -11.85
C PHE A 113 9.09 -3.67 -12.49
N LEU A 114 8.37 -2.77 -11.81
CA LEU A 114 8.17 -1.39 -12.24
C LEU A 114 9.42 -0.59 -11.85
N VAL A 115 10.49 -0.76 -12.62
CA VAL A 115 11.81 -0.15 -12.34
C VAL A 115 11.99 1.14 -13.11
N TYR A 116 11.49 1.20 -14.35
CA TYR A 116 11.65 2.35 -15.23
C TYR A 116 10.66 3.48 -14.89
N PRO A 117 11.14 4.74 -14.82
CA PRO A 117 10.28 5.89 -14.52
C PRO A 117 9.09 6.06 -15.46
N ASP A 118 9.28 5.86 -16.77
CA ASP A 118 8.25 6.10 -17.78
C ASP A 118 7.08 5.12 -17.65
N ASP A 119 7.36 3.85 -17.34
CA ASP A 119 6.30 2.88 -17.07
C ASP A 119 5.57 3.20 -15.77
N ALA A 120 6.29 3.64 -14.74
CA ALA A 120 5.66 4.09 -13.51
C ALA A 120 4.78 5.33 -13.73
N ALA A 121 5.21 6.26 -14.59
CA ALA A 121 4.47 7.46 -14.93
C ALA A 121 3.12 7.12 -15.57
N LYS A 122 3.06 6.17 -16.52
CA LYS A 122 1.80 5.70 -17.12
C LYS A 122 0.77 5.27 -16.07
N ALA A 123 1.20 4.47 -15.09
CA ALA A 123 0.31 4.01 -14.02
C ALA A 123 -0.08 5.13 -13.02
N ILE A 124 0.88 5.98 -12.64
CA ILE A 124 0.66 7.06 -11.66
C ILE A 124 -0.26 8.13 -12.24
N GLU A 125 0.04 8.63 -13.44
CA GLU A 125 -0.75 9.68 -14.08
C GLU A 125 -2.10 9.14 -14.55
N GLY A 126 -2.16 7.86 -14.95
CA GLY A 126 -3.43 7.17 -15.19
C GLY A 126 -4.34 7.16 -13.96
N LEU A 127 -3.80 6.88 -12.77
CA LEU A 127 -4.57 6.95 -11.52
C LEU A 127 -5.03 8.39 -11.23
N LYS A 128 -4.13 9.37 -11.30
CA LYS A 128 -4.49 10.77 -11.04
C LYS A 128 -5.57 11.27 -11.99
N ALA A 129 -5.45 10.98 -13.28
CA ALA A 129 -6.44 11.36 -14.29
C ALA A 129 -7.79 10.70 -14.02
N TRP A 130 -7.79 9.42 -13.60
CA TRP A 130 -9.02 8.74 -13.20
C TRP A 130 -9.68 9.41 -12.00
N LEU A 131 -8.93 9.73 -10.95
CA LEU A 131 -9.44 10.42 -9.77
C LEU A 131 -9.93 11.85 -10.04
N ALA A 132 -9.22 12.58 -10.91
CA ALA A 132 -9.63 13.90 -11.34
C ALA A 132 -10.97 13.84 -12.09
N ARG A 133 -11.15 12.86 -12.98
CA ARG A 133 -12.38 12.68 -13.75
C ARG A 133 -13.57 12.25 -12.90
N GLU A 134 -13.41 11.20 -12.09
CA GLU A 134 -14.55 10.59 -11.38
C GLU A 134 -14.90 11.28 -10.05
N ALA A 135 -13.97 12.06 -9.48
CA ALA A 135 -14.12 12.65 -8.16
C ALA A 135 -13.67 14.12 -8.06
N GLY A 136 -13.20 14.73 -9.15
CA GLY A 136 -12.86 16.16 -9.18
C GLY A 136 -11.65 16.53 -8.32
N VAL A 137 -10.68 15.63 -8.18
CA VAL A 137 -9.43 15.87 -7.44
C VAL A 137 -8.49 16.78 -8.24
N GLY A 138 -8.10 17.91 -7.65
CA GLY A 138 -7.22 18.90 -8.28
C GLY A 138 -5.73 18.69 -7.97
N PHE A 139 -5.11 17.64 -8.50
CA PHE A 139 -3.66 17.43 -8.32
C PHE A 139 -2.82 18.59 -8.87
N GLY A 140 -1.71 18.92 -8.20
CA GLY A 140 -0.75 19.93 -8.67
C GLY A 140 -1.19 21.40 -8.57
N ASN A 141 -2.44 21.68 -8.19
CA ASN A 141 -2.95 23.05 -8.05
C ASN A 141 -3.30 23.35 -6.57
N LEU A 142 -2.79 24.47 -6.04
CA LEU A 142 -3.08 24.96 -4.69
C LEU A 142 -4.27 25.92 -4.65
N ASN A 143 -4.63 26.53 -5.78
CA ASN A 143 -5.59 27.62 -5.89
C ASN A 143 -5.33 28.78 -4.90
N GLY A 144 -4.07 28.99 -4.50
CA GLY A 144 -3.68 30.00 -3.51
C GLY A 144 -3.96 29.60 -2.05
N TYR A 145 -4.31 28.34 -1.77
CA TYR A 145 -4.57 27.85 -0.42
C TYR A 145 -3.47 26.89 0.03
N ASP A 146 -2.63 27.32 0.97
CA ASP A 146 -1.47 26.56 1.46
C ASP A 146 -1.83 25.19 2.05
N TRP A 147 -3.01 25.09 2.66
CA TRP A 147 -3.48 23.83 3.22
C TRP A 147 -3.77 22.75 2.15
N LEU A 148 -3.91 23.12 0.88
CA LEU A 148 -4.02 22.18 -0.24
C LEU A 148 -2.65 21.69 -0.75
N ALA A 149 -1.54 22.01 -0.08
CA ALA A 149 -0.20 21.55 -0.48
C ALA A 149 -0.10 20.03 -0.60
N SER A 150 -0.69 19.29 0.34
CA SER A 150 -0.63 17.82 0.33
C SER A 150 -1.70 17.18 -0.56
N ASP A 151 -1.37 16.02 -1.16
CA ASP A 151 -2.38 15.23 -1.89
C ASP A 151 -3.50 14.75 -0.96
N GLY A 152 -3.20 14.49 0.32
CA GLY A 152 -4.19 14.10 1.32
C GLY A 152 -5.27 15.17 1.52
N ALA A 153 -4.87 16.44 1.60
CA ALA A 153 -5.81 17.57 1.68
C ALA A 153 -6.68 17.69 0.43
N LYS A 154 -6.09 17.53 -0.76
CA LYS A 154 -6.82 17.57 -2.04
C LYS A 154 -7.86 16.45 -2.15
N ILE A 155 -7.50 15.25 -1.70
CA ILE A 155 -8.43 14.10 -1.67
C ILE A 155 -9.54 14.34 -0.64
N ALA A 156 -9.20 14.78 0.57
CA ALA A 156 -10.18 15.13 1.61
C ALA A 156 -11.16 16.21 1.13
N TRP A 157 -10.67 17.23 0.45
CA TRP A 157 -11.48 18.27 -0.15
C TRP A 157 -12.40 17.74 -1.25
N ALA A 158 -11.91 16.85 -2.11
CA ALA A 158 -12.73 16.18 -3.12
C ALA A 158 -13.86 15.35 -2.49
N GLN A 159 -13.55 14.57 -1.43
CA GLN A 159 -14.56 13.85 -0.66
C GLN A 159 -15.60 14.79 -0.05
N TRP A 160 -15.14 15.92 0.50
CA TRP A 160 -16.03 16.92 1.08
C TRP A 160 -17.03 17.47 0.06
N LYS A 161 -16.55 17.82 -1.14
CA LYS A 161 -17.42 18.29 -2.24
C LYS A 161 -18.44 17.25 -2.69
N ILE A 162 -18.10 15.96 -2.65
CA ILE A 162 -19.04 14.87 -2.93
C ILE A 162 -20.15 14.84 -1.86
N LEU A 163 -19.76 14.95 -0.57
CA LEU A 163 -20.71 14.92 0.55
C LEU A 163 -21.54 16.20 0.69
N HIS A 164 -21.01 17.34 0.23
CA HIS A 164 -21.63 18.66 0.38
C HIS A 164 -21.67 19.40 -0.95
N PRO A 165 -22.64 19.07 -1.84
CA PRO A 165 -22.83 19.81 -3.09
C PRO A 165 -22.88 21.33 -2.86
N GLY A 166 -22.19 22.07 -3.72
CA GLY A 166 -22.05 23.53 -3.63
C GLY A 166 -21.04 24.04 -2.59
N ALA A 167 -20.26 23.18 -1.94
CA ALA A 167 -19.06 23.63 -1.22
C ALA A 167 -18.02 24.18 -2.21
N SER A 168 -17.38 25.30 -1.84
CA SER A 168 -16.32 25.94 -2.63
C SER A 168 -15.16 26.33 -1.72
N LEU A 169 -14.01 26.69 -2.30
CA LEU A 169 -12.85 27.10 -1.50
C LEU A 169 -13.09 28.40 -0.72
N ILE A 170 -14.04 29.22 -1.19
CA ILE A 170 -14.52 30.43 -0.54
C ILE A 170 -15.54 30.06 0.56
N ALA A 171 -16.53 29.23 0.22
CA ALA A 171 -17.55 28.76 1.14
C ALA A 171 -17.34 27.28 1.48
N ARG A 172 -16.48 27.00 2.46
CA ARG A 172 -16.06 25.63 2.82
C ARG A 172 -17.12 24.80 3.55
N LYS A 173 -18.24 25.41 3.95
CA LYS A 173 -19.42 24.76 4.54
C LYS A 173 -19.13 23.86 5.76
N GLY A 174 -18.19 24.24 6.63
CA GLY A 174 -17.88 23.47 7.84
C GLY A 174 -16.76 22.41 7.68
N PHE A 175 -16.03 22.44 6.56
CA PHE A 175 -14.93 21.50 6.31
C PHE A 175 -13.86 21.55 7.38
N ASP A 176 -13.51 22.75 7.86
CA ASP A 176 -12.38 22.97 8.75
C ASP A 176 -12.65 22.34 10.13
N GLU A 177 -13.85 22.54 10.65
CA GLU A 177 -14.33 21.95 11.90
C GLU A 177 -14.43 20.43 11.79
N GLU A 178 -14.93 19.92 10.67
CA GLU A 178 -15.03 18.47 10.46
C GLU A 178 -13.65 17.82 10.29
N ALA A 179 -12.72 18.49 9.60
CA ALA A 179 -11.34 18.06 9.51
C ALA A 179 -10.67 18.04 10.90
N ALA A 180 -10.94 19.04 11.74
CA ALA A 180 -10.47 19.09 13.13
C ALA A 180 -10.96 17.89 13.94
N ARG A 181 -12.27 17.65 13.86
CA ARG A 181 -12.96 16.58 14.57
C ARG A 181 -12.44 15.21 14.16
N LEU A 182 -12.30 14.96 12.85
CA LEU A 182 -11.78 13.70 12.32
C LEU A 182 -10.28 13.49 12.59
N ALA A 183 -9.51 14.57 12.65
CA ALA A 183 -8.09 14.52 13.02
C ALA A 183 -7.86 14.47 14.53
N SER A 184 -8.91 14.57 15.35
CA SER A 184 -8.86 14.63 16.82
C SER A 184 -7.96 15.76 17.35
N VAL A 185 -8.08 16.96 16.77
CA VAL A 185 -7.36 18.17 17.20
C VAL A 185 -8.32 19.28 17.63
N SER A 186 -7.95 20.04 18.67
CA SER A 186 -8.86 21.01 19.33
C SER A 186 -9.00 22.35 18.61
N LEU A 187 -8.05 22.74 17.77
CA LEU A 187 -8.08 23.99 16.99
C LEU A 187 -7.49 23.70 15.62
N VAL A 188 -8.17 24.09 14.54
CA VAL A 188 -7.69 23.87 13.18
C VAL A 188 -7.28 25.16 12.52
N TRP A 189 -5.97 25.31 12.40
CA TRP A 189 -5.41 25.95 11.23
C TRP A 189 -5.05 24.82 10.25
N LEU A 190 -5.78 24.71 9.13
CA LEU A 190 -5.60 23.59 8.18
C LEU A 190 -4.15 23.39 7.70
N PRO A 191 -3.32 24.44 7.50
CA PRO A 191 -1.90 24.28 7.19
C PRO A 191 -1.08 23.49 8.22
N ASP A 192 -1.49 23.46 9.49
CA ASP A 192 -0.80 22.70 10.55
C ASP A 192 -1.11 21.19 10.52
N LEU A 193 -2.08 20.77 9.69
CA LEU A 193 -2.44 19.36 9.59
C LEU A 193 -1.32 18.55 8.93
N LYS A 194 -0.73 17.66 9.73
CA LYS A 194 0.28 16.70 9.32
C LYS A 194 -0.30 15.65 8.36
N PRO A 195 0.55 14.94 7.57
CA PRO A 195 0.10 13.86 6.71
C PRO A 195 -0.74 12.78 7.41
N SER A 196 -0.44 12.48 8.68
CA SER A 196 -1.23 11.53 9.49
C SER A 196 -2.63 12.04 9.80
N HIS A 197 -2.80 13.35 10.04
CA HIS A 197 -4.12 13.96 10.26
C HIS A 197 -4.96 13.86 8.99
N TRP A 198 -4.39 14.19 7.83
CA TRP A 198 -5.09 14.02 6.54
C TRP A 198 -5.48 12.58 6.26
N GLN A 199 -4.66 11.61 6.67
CA GLN A 199 -5.03 10.20 6.58
C GLN A 199 -6.28 9.87 7.41
N MET A 200 -6.40 10.41 8.64
CA MET A 200 -7.58 10.22 9.48
C MET A 200 -8.82 10.86 8.86
N VAL A 201 -8.70 12.11 8.38
CA VAL A 201 -9.78 12.83 7.69
C VAL A 201 -10.25 12.05 6.46
N MET A 202 -9.32 11.63 5.59
CA MET A 202 -9.67 10.87 4.38
C MET A 202 -10.37 9.54 4.67
N ASN A 203 -9.97 8.85 5.74
CA ASN A 203 -10.60 7.59 6.14
C ASN A 203 -12.04 7.83 6.61
N GLY A 204 -12.27 8.82 7.48
CA GLY A 204 -13.60 9.14 7.99
C GLY A 204 -14.55 9.66 6.92
N LEU A 205 -14.09 10.60 6.08
CA LEU A 205 -14.89 11.08 4.95
C LEU A 205 -15.12 9.98 3.90
N GLY A 206 -14.13 9.12 3.68
CA GLY A 206 -14.22 8.07 2.66
C GLY A 206 -15.20 6.97 2.97
N GLU A 207 -15.38 6.65 4.25
CA GLU A 207 -16.47 5.77 4.70
C GLU A 207 -17.83 6.33 4.30
N ARG A 208 -18.07 7.63 4.54
CA ARG A 208 -19.33 8.30 4.20
C ARG A 208 -19.54 8.39 2.68
N VAL A 209 -18.51 8.75 1.93
CA VAL A 209 -18.58 8.80 0.46
C VAL A 209 -18.98 7.45 -0.12
N ARG A 210 -18.37 6.37 0.35
CA ARG A 210 -18.72 5.01 -0.12
C ARG A 210 -20.12 4.59 0.32
N ALA A 211 -20.58 5.01 1.50
CA ALA A 211 -21.94 4.71 1.96
C ALA A 211 -23.00 5.33 1.03
N ILE A 212 -22.81 6.59 0.61
CA ILE A 212 -23.71 7.25 -0.36
C ILE A 212 -23.70 6.50 -1.70
N LYS A 213 -22.50 6.24 -2.26
CA LYS A 213 -22.37 5.57 -3.55
C LYS A 213 -22.83 4.10 -3.58
N ALA A 214 -22.95 3.46 -2.42
CA ALA A 214 -23.48 2.10 -2.33
C ALA A 214 -25.01 2.06 -2.28
N GLY A 215 -25.66 3.19 -1.97
CA GLY A 215 -27.11 3.34 -1.96
C GLY A 215 -27.71 3.91 -3.25
N GLU A 216 -26.87 4.33 -4.20
CA GLU A 216 -27.22 4.74 -5.57
C GLU A 216 -27.23 3.53 -6.53
#